data_AF-A0A022W434-F1
#
_entry.id   AF-A0A022W434-F1
#
_cell.length_a   1.000
_cell.length_b   1.000
_cell.length_c   1.000
_cell.angle_alpha   90.00
_cell.angle_beta   90.00
_cell.angle_gamma   90.00
#
_symmetry.space_group_name_H-M   'P 1'
#
loop_
_entity.id
_entity.type
_entity.pdbx_description
1 polymer ?
#
loop_
_entity_poly.entity_id
_entity_poly.type
_entity_poly.pdbx_seq_one_letter_code
_entity_poly.pdbx_strand_id
1 'polypeptide(L)' 'MKVQYLLTFMTIGLSMAHSGRHMKRNDGCSTICTAEFKPVCGQGSDGTSKTFSNLCQLKAANCDKSSSSFVLLREGEC' A
#
# COMPACT_ATOMS: atom_id res chain seq x y z
N MET A 1 -42.57 -25.65 -14.46
CA MET A 1 -42.09 -24.28 -14.19
C MET A 1 -41.34 -24.10 -12.84
N LYS A 2 -40.95 -25.18 -12.13
CA LYS A 2 -40.25 -25.09 -10.82
C LYS A 2 -38.80 -25.62 -10.83
N VAL A 3 -38.39 -26.31 -11.91
CA VAL A 3 -37.02 -26.86 -12.09
C VAL A 3 -36.00 -25.77 -12.43
N GLN A 4 -36.40 -24.72 -13.16
CA GLN A 4 -35.50 -23.61 -13.54
C GLN A 4 -34.95 -22.87 -12.32
N TYR A 5 -35.77 -22.68 -11.29
CA TYR A 5 -35.42 -21.89 -10.10
C TYR A 5 -34.38 -22.61 -9.21
N LEU A 6 -34.41 -23.95 -9.18
CA LEU A 6 -33.43 -24.76 -8.43
C LEU A 6 -32.04 -24.73 -9.09
N LEU A 7 -31.99 -24.72 -10.43
CA LEU A 7 -30.73 -24.64 -11.19
C LEU A 7 -30.06 -23.27 -11.02
N THR A 8 -30.83 -22.19 -10.90
CA THR A 8 -30.28 -20.83 -10.71
C THR A 8 -29.68 -20.62 -9.32
N PHE A 9 -30.19 -21.26 -8.27
CA PHE A 9 -29.62 -21.13 -6.92
C PHE A 9 -28.25 -21.78 -6.79
N MET A 10 -28.02 -22.91 -7.48
CA MET A 10 -26.73 -23.62 -7.45
C MET A 10 -25.61 -22.82 -8.12
N THR A 11 -25.91 -22.04 -9.16
CA THR A 11 -24.91 -21.23 -9.85
C THR A 11 -24.59 -19.91 -9.13
N ILE A 12 -25.56 -19.34 -8.41
CA ILE A 12 -25.36 -18.15 -7.58
C ILE A 12 -24.62 -18.51 -6.28
N GLY A 13 -24.77 -19.73 -5.78
CA GLY A 13 -24.07 -20.20 -4.57
C GLY A 13 -22.54 -20.35 -4.73
N LEU A 14 -22.04 -20.61 -5.95
CA LEU A 14 -20.61 -20.82 -6.20
C LEU A 14 -19.82 -19.52 -6.38
N SER A 15 -20.48 -18.41 -6.69
CA SER A 15 -19.84 -17.12 -6.96
C SER A 15 -19.54 -16.31 -5.70
N MET A 16 -19.98 -16.77 -4.52
CA MET A 16 -19.67 -16.15 -3.23
C MET A 16 -18.53 -16.86 -2.49
N ALA A 17 -17.45 -17.21 -3.19
CA ALA A 17 -16.18 -17.49 -2.53
C ALA A 17 -15.58 -16.14 -2.11
N HIS A 18 -15.80 -15.76 -0.85
CA HIS A 18 -15.21 -14.58 -0.22
C HIS A 18 -13.69 -14.60 -0.44
N SER A 19 -13.17 -13.63 -1.17
CA SER A 19 -11.73 -13.36 -1.22
C SER A 19 -11.21 -13.15 0.19
N GLY A 20 -10.62 -14.19 0.77
CA GLY A 20 -9.91 -14.10 2.03
C GLY A 20 -8.82 -13.04 1.88
N ARG A 21 -8.97 -11.91 2.58
CA ARG A 21 -7.90 -10.93 2.72
C ARG A 21 -6.75 -11.63 3.41
N HIS A 22 -5.74 -12.03 2.66
CA HIS A 22 -4.47 -12.50 3.21
C HIS A 22 -3.81 -11.32 3.92
N MET A 23 -4.12 -11.15 5.21
CA MET A 23 -3.43 -10.18 6.07
C MET A 23 -2.02 -10.71 6.29
N LYS A 24 -1.11 -10.36 5.37
CA LYS A 24 0.31 -10.49 5.59
C LYS A 24 0.61 -9.67 6.84
N ARG A 25 0.86 -10.32 7.98
CA ARG A 25 1.36 -9.63 9.17
C ARG A 25 2.59 -8.86 8.74
N ASN A 26 2.47 -7.54 8.83
CA ASN A 26 3.54 -6.65 8.46
C ASN A 26 4.49 -6.53 9.64
N ASP A 27 5.18 -7.63 9.94
CA ASP A 27 6.24 -7.67 10.95
C ASP A 27 7.51 -6.93 10.46
N GLY A 28 7.45 -6.24 9.30
CA GLY A 28 8.63 -5.83 8.54
C GLY A 28 8.83 -4.32 8.37
N CYS A 29 8.02 -3.46 9.02
CA CYS A 29 8.10 -2.02 8.77
C CYS A 29 8.54 -1.13 9.92
N SER A 30 9.08 -1.73 10.98
CA SER A 30 9.83 -0.98 11.98
C SER A 30 11.23 -0.65 11.43
N THR A 31 11.32 0.44 10.65
CA THR A 31 12.62 0.97 10.21
C THR A 31 13.06 2.03 11.21
N ILE A 32 14.20 1.81 11.87
CA ILE A 32 14.84 2.83 12.72
C ILE A 32 15.74 3.70 11.84
N CYS A 33 15.47 5.00 11.80
CA CYS A 33 16.29 5.98 11.11
C CYS A 33 17.06 6.85 12.11
N THR A 34 18.23 7.32 11.72
CA THR A 34 18.96 8.35 12.46
C THR A 34 18.18 9.68 12.41
N ALA A 35 18.41 10.54 13.40
CA ALA A 35 17.84 11.89 13.45
C ALA A 35 18.62 12.91 12.59
N GLU A 36 19.47 12.45 11.69
CA GLU A 36 20.21 13.31 10.77
C GLU A 36 19.24 14.03 9.83
N PHE A 37 19.43 15.35 9.69
CA PHE A 37 18.69 16.17 8.74
C PHE A 37 19.49 16.34 7.45
N LYS A 38 19.20 15.50 6.45
CA LYS A 38 19.68 15.61 5.06
C LYS A 38 18.45 15.49 4.15
N PRO A 39 17.69 16.58 3.96
CA PRO A 39 16.36 16.51 3.40
C PRO A 39 16.37 15.96 1.97
N VAL A 40 15.31 15.25 1.62
CA VAL A 40 15.06 14.76 0.26
C VAL A 40 13.63 15.02 -0.15
N CYS A 41 13.42 15.31 -1.43
CA CYS A 41 12.10 15.50 -2.02
C CYS A 41 11.64 14.19 -2.65
N GLY A 42 10.52 13.65 -2.17
CA GLY A 42 9.87 12.48 -2.75
C GLY A 42 8.58 12.84 -3.46
N GLN A 43 8.32 12.21 -4.61
CA GLN A 43 7.07 12.35 -5.35
C GLN A 43 6.19 11.11 -5.15
N GLY A 44 4.97 11.31 -4.67
CA GLY A 44 3.96 10.28 -4.51
C GLY A 44 3.37 9.83 -5.84
N SER A 45 2.73 8.67 -5.84
CA SER A 45 2.00 8.12 -7.01
C SER A 45 0.84 8.99 -7.49
N ASP A 46 0.32 9.87 -6.63
CA ASP A 46 -0.69 10.87 -6.94
C ASP A 46 -0.10 12.17 -7.56
N GLY A 47 1.22 12.19 -7.78
CA GLY A 47 1.95 13.34 -8.30
C GLY A 47 2.30 14.40 -7.24
N THR A 48 1.90 14.21 -5.98
CA THR A 48 2.23 15.15 -4.91
C THR A 48 3.69 15.04 -4.51
N SER A 49 4.28 16.15 -4.06
CA SER A 49 5.67 16.18 -3.59
C SER A 49 5.69 16.36 -2.07
N LYS A 50 6.58 15.64 -1.39
CA LYS A 50 6.76 15.69 0.06
C LYS A 50 8.23 15.67 0.43
N THR A 51 8.64 16.57 1.32
CA THR A 51 9.97 16.57 1.93
C THR A 51 10.06 15.52 3.03
N PHE A 52 11.13 14.73 3.01
CA PHE A 52 11.50 13.79 4.07
C PHE A 52 12.81 14.26 4.71
N SER A 53 12.95 14.14 6.03
CA SER A 53 14.15 14.63 6.75
C SER A 53 15.44 13.94 6.31
N ASN A 54 15.35 12.71 5.81
CA ASN A 54 16.45 11.99 5.15
C ASN A 54 15.93 10.84 4.27
N LEU A 55 16.84 10.25 3.51
CA LEU A 55 16.56 9.13 2.61
C LEU A 55 16.04 7.87 3.34
N CYS A 56 16.48 7.64 4.58
CA CYS A 56 15.98 6.52 5.38
C CYS A 56 14.48 6.70 5.67
N GLN A 57 14.05 7.90 6.07
CA GLN A 57 12.64 8.18 6.33
C GLN A 57 11.76 8.06 5.08
N LEU A 58 12.27 8.44 3.90
CA LEU A 58 11.56 8.21 2.63
C LEU A 58 11.36 6.71 2.38
N LYS A 59 12.41 5.89 2.57
CA LYS A 59 12.32 4.43 2.40
C LYS A 59 11.38 3.79 3.43
N ALA A 60 11.41 4.27 4.68
CA ALA A 60 10.53 3.82 5.75
C ALA A 60 9.06 4.11 5.41
N ALA A 61 8.76 5.29 4.85
CA ALA A 61 7.41 5.64 4.42
C ALA A 61 6.85 4.75 3.30
N ASN A 62 7.74 4.17 2.47
CA ASN A 62 7.37 3.26 1.38
C ASN A 62 7.23 1.80 1.80
N CYS A 63 7.65 1.46 3.00
CA CYS A 63 7.73 0.06 3.41
C CYS A 63 6.35 -0.52 3.74
N ASP A 64 5.41 0.32 4.22
CA ASP A 64 4.00 -0.04 4.29
C ASP A 64 3.39 0.10 2.89
N LYS A 65 3.08 -1.02 2.23
CA LYS A 65 2.41 -0.99 0.90
C LYS A 65 1.02 -0.33 0.91
N SER A 66 0.51 -0.03 2.10
CA SER A 66 -0.74 0.69 2.34
C SER A 66 -0.55 2.21 2.41
N SER A 67 0.66 2.68 2.70
CA SER A 67 1.01 4.10 2.63
C SER A 67 1.60 4.41 1.25
N SER A 68 1.35 5.62 0.79
CA SER A 68 1.70 6.11 -0.55
C SER A 68 3.13 5.73 -0.97
N SER A 69 3.31 5.30 -2.21
CA SER A 69 4.63 5.03 -2.78
C SER A 69 5.27 6.33 -3.23
N PHE A 70 6.36 6.73 -2.57
CA PHE A 70 7.16 7.91 -2.91
C PHE A 70 8.41 7.51 -3.71
N VAL A 71 8.65 8.14 -4.84
CA VAL A 71 9.90 8.03 -5.60
C VAL A 71 10.79 9.22 -5.24
N LEU A 72 12.10 9.00 -5.07
CA LEU A 72 13.03 10.10 -4.86
C LEU A 72 13.05 11.00 -6.11
N LEU A 73 12.70 12.27 -5.96
CA LEU A 73 12.72 13.28 -7.02
C LEU A 73 14.07 14.02 -7.06
N ARG A 74 14.50 14.56 -5.91
CA ARG A 74 15.77 15.28 -5.77
C ARG A 74 16.28 15.26 -4.33
N GLU A 75 17.58 15.52 -4.16
CA GLU A 75 18.14 15.89 -2.87
C GLU A 75 17.71 17.31 -2.49
N GLY A 76 17.61 17.59 -1.19
CA GLY A 76 17.03 18.83 -0.67
C GLY A 76 15.52 18.75 -0.49
N GLU A 77 14.93 19.85 -0.03
CA GLU A 77 13.48 19.94 0.19
C GLU A 77 12.73 20.03 -1.16
N CYS A 78 11.44 19.64 -1.14
CA CYS A 78 10.47 20.07 -2.15
C CYS A 78 10.16 21.55 -1.89
#